data_AF-A0A378HXW0-F1
#
_entry.id   AF-A0A378HXW0-F1
#
_cell.length_a   1.000
_cell.length_b   1.000
_cell.length_c   1.000
_cell.angle_alpha   90.00
_cell.angle_beta   90.00
_cell.angle_gamma   90.00
#
_symmetry.space_group_name_H-M   'P 1'
#
loop_
_entity.id
_entity.type
_entity.pdbx_description
1 polymer ?
#
loop_
_entity_poly.entity_id
_entity_poly.type
_entity_poly.pdbx_seq_one_letter_code
_entity_poly.pdbx_strand_id
1 'polypeptide(L)'
;MKLEVITCKSLKLCLEELEPFILNGRHLETGRELKKFGNLRSRELLGCWLLAAVLNHEAMSEDIKICTDPTGSDGILYNTKTQIACRLEQVMATQHSRSDKNTEELILELIHKKQNKGDKAYAAGKTLMVFLNRRGDSWCPNRLASKLPKIDFNSVWVVGLQEVVNDSYCYNLTQLISGISPIWKIKIQKAFDDWIIDKIQ
;
A
#
# COMPACT_ATOMS: atom_id res chain seq x y z
N MET A 1 -5.11 20.43 20.79
CA MET A 1 -3.69 20.00 20.79
C MET A 1 -3.21 19.95 19.35
N LYS A 2 -2.12 20.63 18.98
CA LYS A 2 -1.53 20.49 17.63
C LYS A 2 -0.68 19.22 17.64
N LEU A 3 -0.97 18.29 16.74
CA LEU A 3 -0.19 17.08 16.58
C LEU A 3 0.96 17.37 15.60
N GLU A 4 2.18 17.05 15.99
CA GLU A 4 3.33 17.13 15.09
C GLU A 4 3.29 15.96 14.11
N VAL A 5 3.45 16.27 12.83
CA VAL A 5 3.44 15.30 11.73
C VAL A 5 4.74 15.43 10.98
N ILE A 6 5.39 14.30 10.72
CA ILE A 6 6.56 14.24 9.84
C ILE A 6 6.05 13.98 8.42
N THR A 7 6.50 14.80 7.48
CA THR A 7 6.14 14.68 6.06
C THR A 7 7.38 14.31 5.26
N CYS A 8 7.23 13.33 4.36
CA CYS A 8 8.28 13.03 3.38
C CYS A 8 8.41 14.18 2.39
N LYS A 9 9.63 14.74 2.28
CA LYS A 9 9.91 15.90 1.43
C LYS A 9 9.57 15.65 -0.05
N SER A 10 9.96 14.48 -0.56
CA SER A 10 9.60 14.00 -1.89
C SER A 10 9.49 12.48 -1.91
N LEU A 11 8.79 11.94 -2.91
CA LEU A 11 8.73 10.49 -3.13
C LEU A 11 10.11 9.91 -3.46
N LYS A 12 10.96 10.64 -4.19
CA LYS A 12 12.33 10.22 -4.50
C LYS A 12 13.17 9.97 -3.25
N LEU A 13 13.24 10.94 -2.34
CA LEU A 13 14.01 10.77 -1.09
C LEU A 13 13.43 9.66 -0.20
N CYS A 14 12.10 9.51 -0.20
CA CYS A 14 11.45 8.42 0.52
C CYS A 14 11.80 7.05 -0.09
N LEU A 15 11.97 6.96 -1.41
CA LEU A 15 12.35 5.73 -2.10
C LEU A 15 13.80 5.33 -1.78
N GLU A 16 14.71 6.29 -1.78
CA GLU A 16 16.12 6.09 -1.38
C GLU A 16 16.21 5.54 0.06
N GLU A 17 15.41 6.08 0.99
CA GLU A 17 15.33 5.56 2.37
C GLU A 17 14.66 4.17 2.46
N LEU A 18 13.82 3.81 1.49
CA LEU A 18 13.13 2.52 1.43
C LEU A 18 14.00 1.40 0.84
N GLU A 19 15.03 1.72 0.06
CA GLU A 19 15.93 0.79 -0.61
C GLU A 19 16.35 -0.42 0.26
N PRO A 20 16.98 -0.24 1.45
CA PRO A 20 17.47 -1.37 2.23
C PRO A 20 16.37 -2.33 2.68
N PHE A 21 15.12 -1.86 2.76
CA PHE A 21 13.98 -2.66 3.17
C PHE A 21 13.31 -3.35 1.99
N ILE A 22 13.29 -2.74 0.81
CA ILE A 22 12.81 -3.37 -0.42
C ILE A 22 13.77 -4.50 -0.84
N LEU A 23 15.09 -4.26 -0.73
CA LEU A 23 16.12 -5.27 -0.96
C LEU A 23 16.00 -6.43 0.04
N ASN A 24 15.59 -6.16 1.27
CA ASN A 24 15.38 -7.17 2.31
C ASN A 24 13.88 -7.46 2.55
N GLY A 25 13.29 -8.27 1.69
CA GLY A 25 11.86 -8.65 1.79
C GLY A 25 11.44 -9.25 3.13
N ARG A 26 12.36 -9.84 3.91
CA ARG A 26 12.07 -10.33 5.28
C ARG A 26 11.80 -9.18 6.25
N HIS A 27 12.50 -8.05 6.10
CA HIS A 27 12.27 -6.88 6.92
C HIS A 27 10.91 -6.24 6.65
N LEU A 28 10.35 -6.36 5.44
CA LEU A 28 8.98 -5.91 5.19
C LEU A 28 7.96 -6.69 6.03
N GLU A 29 8.20 -7.99 6.29
CA GLU A 29 7.29 -8.82 7.09
C GLU A 29 7.45 -8.59 8.59
N THR A 30 8.69 -8.60 9.08
CA THR A 30 9.00 -8.61 10.52
C THR A 30 9.42 -7.25 11.09
N GLY A 31 9.58 -6.26 10.21
CA GLY A 31 10.38 -5.07 10.43
C GLY A 31 10.00 -4.26 11.67
N ARG A 32 11.04 -3.66 12.25
CA ARG A 32 10.91 -2.73 13.36
C ARG A 32 10.34 -1.40 12.88
N GLU A 33 9.75 -0.69 13.82
CA GLU A 33 9.27 0.67 13.64
C GLU A 33 10.42 1.61 13.27
N LEU A 34 10.19 2.47 12.28
CA LEU A 34 11.16 3.47 11.84
C LEU A 34 10.90 4.77 12.61
N LYS A 35 11.70 5.03 13.65
CA LYS A 35 11.54 6.22 14.52
C LYS A 35 11.50 7.54 13.73
N LYS A 36 12.32 7.65 12.68
CA LYS A 36 12.35 8.83 11.79
C LYS A 36 11.04 9.07 11.04
N PHE A 37 10.20 8.05 10.91
CA PHE A 37 8.91 8.08 10.22
C PHE A 37 7.77 7.83 11.20
N GLY A 38 7.84 8.42 12.40
CA GLY A 38 6.73 8.38 13.36
C GLY A 38 6.34 6.95 13.76
N ASN A 39 7.32 6.05 13.79
CA ASN A 39 7.17 4.63 14.10
C ASN A 39 6.41 3.79 13.04
N LEU A 40 6.20 4.31 11.83
CA LEU A 40 5.75 3.48 10.71
C LEU A 40 6.74 2.33 10.48
N ARG A 41 6.22 1.15 10.20
CA ARG A 41 7.04 0.00 9.79
C ARG A 41 7.42 0.14 8.32
N SER A 42 8.52 -0.48 7.92
CA SER A 42 9.00 -0.41 6.53
C SER A 42 7.95 -0.77 5.47
N ARG A 43 7.11 -1.79 5.72
CA ARG A 43 5.98 -2.14 4.84
C ARG A 43 4.91 -1.06 4.77
N GLU A 44 4.66 -0.36 5.88
CA GLU A 44 3.64 0.68 5.95
C GLU A 44 4.11 1.91 5.16
N LEU A 45 5.38 2.27 5.30
CA LEU A 45 6.01 3.31 4.51
C LEU A 45 6.04 2.96 3.01
N LEU A 46 6.42 1.72 2.66
CA LEU A 46 6.39 1.25 1.27
C LEU A 46 4.97 1.31 0.69
N GLY A 47 3.98 0.88 1.46
CA GLY A 47 2.59 0.96 1.05
C GLY A 47 2.13 2.39 0.79
N CYS A 48 2.43 3.32 1.71
CA CYS A 48 2.16 4.74 1.51
C CYS A 48 2.82 5.25 0.23
N TRP A 49 4.08 4.88 0.01
CA TRP A 49 4.86 5.30 -1.13
C TRP A 49 4.26 4.84 -2.46
N LEU A 50 3.92 3.55 -2.57
CA LEU A 50 3.36 2.98 -3.79
C LEU A 50 2.02 3.64 -4.15
N LEU A 51 1.14 3.83 -3.17
CA LEU A 51 -0.16 4.47 -3.41
C LEU A 51 0.01 5.95 -3.76
N ALA A 52 0.88 6.68 -3.05
CA ALA A 52 1.17 8.07 -3.38
C ALA A 52 1.74 8.22 -4.80
N ALA A 53 2.62 7.32 -5.23
CA ALA A 53 3.20 7.32 -6.57
C ALA A 53 2.12 7.15 -7.65
N VAL A 54 1.19 6.18 -7.48
CA VAL A 54 0.06 5.98 -8.40
C VAL A 54 -0.87 7.19 -8.44
N LEU A 55 -1.26 7.72 -7.28
CA LEU A 55 -2.21 8.83 -7.23
C LEU A 55 -1.62 10.13 -7.82
N ASN A 56 -0.33 10.39 -7.59
CA ASN A 56 0.38 11.51 -8.21
C ASN A 56 0.51 11.33 -9.73
N HIS A 57 0.77 10.10 -10.20
CA HIS A 57 0.81 9.79 -11.62
C HIS A 57 -0.54 10.02 -12.31
N GLU A 58 -1.64 9.49 -11.76
CA GLU A 58 -2.99 9.71 -12.31
C GLU A 58 -3.41 11.19 -12.27
N ALA A 59 -2.98 11.93 -11.24
CA ALA A 59 -3.27 13.36 -11.12
C ALA A 59 -2.34 14.27 -11.94
N MET A 60 -1.29 13.70 -12.57
CA MET A 60 -0.19 14.44 -13.19
C MET A 60 0.35 15.55 -12.27
N SER A 61 0.56 15.24 -10.99
CA SER A 61 0.99 16.21 -9.97
C SER A 61 1.97 15.60 -8.95
N GLU A 62 2.50 16.43 -8.05
CA GLU A 62 3.30 16.00 -6.90
C GLU A 62 2.69 16.44 -5.57
N ASP A 63 1.39 16.74 -5.57
CA ASP A 63 0.67 17.32 -4.44
C ASP A 63 0.40 16.32 -3.32
N ILE A 64 0.47 15.01 -3.61
CA ILE A 64 0.23 13.98 -2.59
C ILE A 64 1.53 13.67 -1.87
N LYS A 65 1.55 13.97 -0.57
CA LYS A 65 2.67 13.76 0.33
C LYS A 65 2.36 12.63 1.31
N ILE A 66 3.41 11.92 1.73
CA ILE A 66 3.34 10.90 2.79
C ILE A 66 3.58 11.58 4.13
N CYS A 67 2.70 11.33 5.07
CA CYS A 67 2.70 11.89 6.41
C CYS A 67 2.62 10.77 7.44
N THR A 68 3.29 10.94 8.58
CA THR A 68 3.11 10.08 9.76
C THR A 68 1.76 10.32 10.40
N ASP A 69 1.18 9.33 11.06
CA ASP A 69 -0.04 9.51 11.83
C ASP A 69 0.21 9.31 13.34
N PRO A 70 0.36 10.40 14.13
CA PRO A 70 0.50 10.30 15.57
C PRO A 70 -0.79 9.80 16.26
N THR A 71 -1.89 9.64 15.53
CA THR A 71 -3.16 9.07 16.04
C THR A 71 -3.32 7.56 15.77
N GLY A 72 -2.32 6.93 15.12
CA GLY A 72 -2.20 5.47 15.08
C GLY A 72 -2.74 4.77 13.83
N SER A 73 -2.88 5.46 12.70
CA SER A 73 -3.06 4.77 11.40
C SER A 73 -1.72 4.29 10.82
N ASP A 74 -1.80 3.43 9.81
CA ASP A 74 -0.64 2.86 9.12
C ASP A 74 -0.08 3.83 8.05
N GLY A 75 -0.28 5.14 8.26
CA GLY A 75 0.19 6.26 7.44
C GLY A 75 -0.93 7.16 6.91
N ILE A 76 -0.57 8.40 6.56
CA ILE A 76 -1.48 9.37 5.93
C ILE A 76 -0.93 9.78 4.58
N LEU A 77 -1.79 9.82 3.56
CA LEU A 77 -1.54 10.55 2.33
C LEU A 77 -2.26 11.89 2.38
N TYR A 78 -1.52 12.98 2.28
CA TYR A 78 -2.06 14.34 2.34
C TYR A 78 -1.91 15.02 0.99
N ASN A 79 -3.03 15.44 0.40
CA ASN A 79 -3.02 16.25 -0.82
C ASN A 79 -2.88 17.73 -0.45
N THR A 80 -1.75 18.34 -0.76
CA THR A 80 -1.46 19.73 -0.39
C THR A 80 -2.32 20.76 -1.12
N LYS A 81 -2.87 20.39 -2.28
CA LYS A 81 -3.74 21.26 -3.09
C LYS A 81 -5.17 21.26 -2.58
N THR A 82 -5.75 20.09 -2.31
CA THR A 82 -7.13 19.96 -1.82
C THR A 82 -7.24 20.01 -0.30
N GLN A 83 -6.12 19.92 0.41
CA GLN A 83 -6.03 19.81 1.87
C GLN A 83 -6.76 18.59 2.45
N ILE A 84 -6.96 17.55 1.63
CA ILE A 84 -7.61 16.30 2.03
C ILE A 84 -6.56 15.32 2.53
N ALA A 85 -6.81 14.74 3.70
CA ALA A 85 -6.03 13.65 4.28
C ALA A 85 -6.73 12.31 4.05
N CYS A 86 -5.99 11.32 3.54
CA CYS A 86 -6.41 9.94 3.41
C CYS A 86 -5.60 9.11 4.42
N ARG A 87 -6.27 8.58 5.44
CA ARG A 87 -5.65 7.65 6.40
C ARG A 87 -5.60 6.25 5.83
N LEU A 88 -4.50 5.55 6.04
CA LEU A 88 -4.30 4.20 5.56
C LEU A 88 -4.39 3.18 6.70
N GLU A 89 -4.95 2.02 6.38
CA GLU A 89 -4.80 0.80 7.15
C GLU A 89 -4.14 -0.24 6.26
N GLN A 90 -3.23 -1.01 6.80
CA GLN A 90 -2.44 -1.95 6.02
C GLN A 90 -2.47 -3.33 6.67
N VAL A 91 -2.50 -4.35 5.82
CA VAL A 91 -2.40 -5.75 6.20
C VAL A 91 -1.53 -6.47 5.18
N MET A 92 -0.74 -7.45 5.62
CA MET A 92 0.18 -8.16 4.76
C MET A 92 -0.09 -9.67 4.80
N ALA A 93 -0.17 -10.27 3.62
CA ALA A 93 0.00 -11.70 3.42
C ALA A 93 1.50 -12.01 3.35
N THR A 94 2.04 -12.64 4.39
CA THR A 94 3.47 -12.99 4.51
C THR A 94 3.79 -14.31 3.79
N GLN A 95 5.05 -14.49 3.36
CA GLN A 95 5.53 -15.75 2.76
C GLN A 95 5.43 -16.93 3.73
N HIS A 96 5.63 -16.67 5.02
CA HIS A 96 5.77 -17.71 6.04
C HIS A 96 4.45 -18.12 6.71
N SER A 97 3.32 -17.50 6.37
CA SER A 97 2.02 -17.95 6.86
C SER A 97 1.64 -19.24 6.12
N ARG A 98 1.71 -20.39 6.81
CA ARG A 98 1.17 -21.66 6.32
C ARG A 98 -0.34 -21.49 6.14
N SER A 99 -0.77 -21.29 4.91
CA SER A 99 -2.18 -21.24 4.55
C SER A 99 -2.35 -21.97 3.22
N ASP A 100 -3.21 -22.98 3.22
CA ASP A 100 -3.56 -23.74 2.03
C ASP A 100 -4.52 -22.96 1.10
N LYS A 101 -4.88 -21.73 1.50
CA LYS A 101 -5.77 -20.84 0.74
C LYS A 101 -5.09 -20.29 -0.51
N ASN A 102 -5.86 -20.24 -1.60
CA ASN A 102 -5.44 -19.52 -2.80
C ASN A 102 -5.35 -18.01 -2.54
N THR A 103 -4.78 -17.27 -3.50
CA THR A 103 -4.49 -15.85 -3.30
C THR A 103 -5.75 -14.99 -3.14
N GLU A 104 -6.83 -15.28 -3.87
CA GLU A 104 -8.11 -14.56 -3.70
C GLU A 104 -8.72 -14.77 -2.31
N GLU A 105 -8.77 -16.02 -1.85
CA GLU A 105 -9.30 -16.38 -0.53
C GLU A 105 -8.52 -15.70 0.59
N LEU A 106 -7.19 -15.65 0.46
CA LEU A 106 -6.35 -14.96 1.44
C LEU A 106 -6.61 -13.45 1.45
N ILE A 107 -6.74 -12.81 0.29
CA ILE A 107 -7.07 -11.38 0.22
C ILE A 107 -8.42 -11.11 0.89
N LEU A 108 -9.44 -11.89 0.56
CA LEU A 108 -10.78 -11.75 1.17
C LEU A 108 -10.73 -11.93 2.68
N GLU A 109 -10.00 -12.93 3.18
CA GLU A 109 -9.82 -13.15 4.60
C GLU A 109 -9.15 -11.95 5.29
N LEU A 110 -8.08 -11.40 4.72
CA LEU A 110 -7.36 -10.26 5.30
C LEU A 110 -8.24 -9.00 5.34
N ILE A 111 -9.00 -8.76 4.27
CA ILE A 111 -9.99 -7.68 4.22
C ILE A 111 -11.04 -7.88 5.31
N HIS A 112 -11.63 -9.08 5.39
CA HIS A 112 -12.65 -9.39 6.37
C HIS A 112 -12.13 -9.29 7.81
N LYS A 113 -10.89 -9.74 8.07
CA LYS A 113 -10.25 -9.63 9.39
C LYS A 113 -10.03 -8.17 9.79
N LYS A 114 -9.57 -7.32 8.87
CA LYS A 114 -9.37 -5.88 9.13
C LYS A 114 -10.70 -5.14 9.30
N GLN A 115 -11.70 -5.46 8.48
CA GLN A 115 -13.06 -4.94 8.59
C GLN A 115 -13.66 -5.19 9.97
N ASN A 116 -13.44 -6.39 10.53
CA ASN A 116 -13.99 -6.81 11.82
C ASN A 116 -13.07 -6.53 13.03
N LYS A 117 -11.93 -5.84 12.84
CA LYS A 117 -10.99 -5.57 13.93
C LYS A 117 -11.52 -4.53 14.93
N GLY A 118 -12.41 -3.64 14.48
CA GLY A 118 -13.03 -2.61 15.29
C GLY A 118 -14.50 -2.41 14.91
N ASP A 119 -15.13 -1.38 15.48
CA ASP A 119 -16.45 -0.94 15.04
C ASP A 119 -16.38 -0.29 13.64
N LYS A 120 -17.54 0.09 13.10
CA LYS A 120 -17.58 0.81 11.81
C LYS A 120 -16.77 2.10 11.83
N ALA A 121 -16.65 2.75 12.99
CA ALA A 121 -15.87 3.98 13.14
C ALA A 121 -14.37 3.76 12.95
N TYR A 122 -13.85 2.55 13.25
CA TYR A 122 -12.46 2.20 12.97
C TYR A 122 -12.10 2.24 11.47
N ALA A 123 -13.00 1.76 10.60
CA ALA A 123 -12.78 1.67 9.15
C ALA A 123 -13.20 2.95 8.40
N ALA A 124 -14.20 3.67 8.92
CA ALA A 124 -14.77 4.85 8.28
C ALA A 124 -13.69 5.91 7.97
N GLY A 125 -13.68 6.40 6.73
CA GLY A 125 -12.75 7.44 6.29
C GLY A 125 -11.35 6.94 5.94
N LYS A 126 -11.05 5.64 6.12
CA LYS A 126 -9.73 5.06 5.84
C LYS A 126 -9.72 4.27 4.54
N THR A 127 -8.54 4.19 3.92
CA THR A 127 -8.27 3.29 2.80
C THR A 127 -7.53 2.06 3.32
N LEU A 128 -8.04 0.87 2.99
CA LEU A 128 -7.37 -0.38 3.32
C LEU A 128 -6.43 -0.79 2.20
N MET A 129 -5.21 -1.16 2.54
CA MET A 129 -4.27 -1.80 1.62
C MET A 129 -3.91 -3.21 2.07
N VAL A 130 -3.97 -4.14 1.10
CA VAL A 130 -3.57 -5.53 1.26
C VAL A 130 -2.25 -5.74 0.53
N PHE A 131 -1.18 -6.02 1.27
CA PHE A 131 0.14 -6.26 0.72
C PHE A 131 0.36 -7.77 0.55
N LEU A 132 0.51 -8.22 -0.70
CA LEU A 132 0.83 -9.58 -1.05
C LEU A 132 2.35 -9.74 -1.14
N ASN A 133 2.95 -10.20 -0.05
CA ASN A 133 4.35 -10.60 0.00
C ASN A 133 4.43 -12.11 0.00
N ARG A 134 3.89 -12.78 -1.02
CA ARG A 134 4.07 -14.22 -1.23
C ARG A 134 4.05 -14.57 -2.70
N ARG A 135 4.79 -15.61 -3.08
CA ARG A 135 4.56 -16.27 -4.37
C ARG A 135 3.18 -16.92 -4.30
N GLY A 136 2.34 -16.62 -5.29
CA GLY A 136 0.97 -17.08 -5.33
C GLY A 136 0.56 -17.51 -6.72
N ASP A 137 -0.62 -18.11 -6.78
CA ASP A 137 -1.36 -18.36 -8.00
C ASP A 137 -1.83 -17.04 -8.66
N SER A 138 -2.09 -17.12 -9.97
CA SER A 138 -2.69 -16.00 -10.69
C SER A 138 -4.11 -15.74 -10.19
N TRP A 139 -4.45 -14.48 -9.96
CA TRP A 139 -5.77 -14.06 -9.52
C TRP A 139 -6.28 -12.91 -10.37
N CYS A 140 -7.60 -12.67 -10.34
CA CYS A 140 -8.25 -11.67 -11.18
C CYS A 140 -8.91 -10.58 -10.31
N PRO A 141 -8.45 -9.32 -10.38
CA PRO A 141 -9.01 -8.22 -9.58
C PRO A 141 -10.52 -8.05 -9.72
N ASN A 142 -11.06 -8.15 -10.93
CA ASN A 142 -12.51 -7.99 -11.18
C ASN A 142 -13.32 -9.11 -10.52
N ARG A 143 -12.81 -10.36 -10.59
CA ARG A 143 -13.44 -11.52 -9.93
C ARG A 143 -13.36 -11.43 -8.41
N LEU A 144 -12.27 -10.88 -7.88
CA LEU A 144 -12.15 -10.63 -6.45
C LEU A 144 -13.11 -9.50 -6.01
N ALA A 145 -13.17 -8.41 -6.76
CA ALA A 145 -14.03 -7.27 -6.47
C ALA A 145 -15.51 -7.65 -6.45
N SER A 146 -15.96 -8.54 -7.35
CA SER A 146 -17.34 -9.05 -7.35
C SER A 146 -17.69 -9.92 -6.13
N LYS A 147 -16.70 -10.40 -5.39
CA LYS A 147 -16.87 -11.20 -4.16
C LYS A 147 -16.72 -10.35 -2.89
N LEU A 148 -16.38 -9.07 -3.01
CA LEU A 148 -16.20 -8.23 -1.83
C LEU A 148 -17.53 -8.06 -1.09
N PRO A 149 -17.56 -8.24 0.25
CA PRO A 149 -18.72 -7.87 1.04
C PRO A 149 -18.90 -6.36 1.01
N LYS A 150 -19.98 -5.85 1.64
CA LYS A 150 -20.06 -4.42 1.93
C LYS A 150 -18.88 -4.03 2.83
N ILE A 151 -18.05 -3.11 2.34
CA ILE A 151 -16.85 -2.62 3.01
C ILE A 151 -17.14 -1.26 3.64
N ASP A 152 -16.73 -1.03 4.90
CA ASP A 152 -16.86 0.29 5.56
C ASP A 152 -15.63 1.20 5.34
N PHE A 153 -14.52 0.66 4.83
CA PHE A 153 -13.41 1.45 4.30
C PHE A 153 -13.83 2.25 3.05
N ASN A 154 -13.23 3.43 2.85
CA ASN A 154 -13.48 4.28 1.68
C ASN A 154 -13.05 3.60 0.37
N SER A 155 -11.95 2.85 0.42
CA SER A 155 -11.46 2.06 -0.71
C SER A 155 -10.58 0.91 -0.23
N VAL A 156 -10.47 -0.12 -1.07
CA VAL A 156 -9.59 -1.26 -0.84
C VAL A 156 -8.62 -1.38 -2.01
N TRP A 157 -7.34 -1.46 -1.68
CA TRP A 157 -6.25 -1.62 -2.63
C TRP A 157 -5.51 -2.92 -2.36
N VAL A 158 -5.02 -3.56 -3.42
CA VAL A 158 -4.14 -4.72 -3.33
C VAL A 158 -2.83 -4.38 -4.01
N VAL A 159 -1.74 -4.65 -3.30
CA VAL A 159 -0.35 -4.46 -3.73
C VAL A 159 0.28 -5.84 -3.81
N GLY A 160 1.01 -6.15 -4.88
CA GLY A 160 1.81 -7.37 -4.95
C GLY A 160 3.15 -7.12 -5.64
N LEU A 161 4.23 -7.68 -5.08
CA LEU A 161 5.51 -7.76 -5.78
C LEU A 161 5.36 -8.80 -6.91
N GLN A 162 5.43 -8.35 -8.17
CA GLN A 162 5.24 -9.20 -9.33
C GLN A 162 6.54 -9.90 -9.74
N GLU A 163 7.63 -9.15 -9.86
CA GLU A 163 8.91 -9.66 -10.33
C GLU A 163 10.07 -8.79 -9.83
N VAL A 164 11.25 -9.42 -9.76
CA VAL A 164 12.52 -8.72 -9.61
C VAL A 164 13.36 -9.10 -10.83
N VAL A 165 13.63 -8.14 -11.71
CA VAL A 165 14.36 -8.36 -12.98
C VAL A 165 15.53 -7.40 -13.04
N ASN A 166 16.76 -7.92 -13.15
CA ASN A 166 17.99 -7.11 -13.17
C ASN A 166 18.04 -6.09 -12.01
N ASP A 167 17.70 -6.55 -10.79
CA ASP A 167 17.60 -5.75 -9.57
C ASP A 167 16.57 -4.61 -9.60
N SER A 168 15.70 -4.57 -10.62
CA SER A 168 14.54 -3.68 -10.66
C SER A 168 13.33 -4.38 -10.04
N TYR A 169 12.59 -3.67 -9.19
CA TYR A 169 11.45 -4.20 -8.46
C TYR A 169 10.15 -3.76 -9.12
N CYS A 170 9.31 -4.71 -9.50
CA CYS A 170 8.02 -4.45 -10.15
C CYS A 170 6.88 -4.77 -9.19
N TYR A 171 6.06 -3.77 -8.85
CA TYR A 171 4.85 -3.93 -8.08
C TYR A 171 3.61 -3.75 -8.95
N ASN A 172 2.57 -4.53 -8.69
CA ASN A 172 1.23 -4.24 -9.19
C ASN A 172 0.38 -3.67 -8.08
N LEU A 173 -0.27 -2.55 -8.37
CA LEU A 173 -1.30 -1.94 -7.53
C LEU A 173 -2.64 -2.04 -8.24
N THR A 174 -3.68 -2.43 -7.52
CA THR A 174 -5.04 -2.42 -8.05
C THR A 174 -6.02 -1.93 -7.00
N GLN A 175 -6.95 -1.07 -7.42
CA GLN A 175 -8.09 -0.67 -6.59
C GLN A 175 -9.25 -1.61 -6.88
N LEU A 176 -9.77 -2.26 -5.84
CA LEU A 176 -10.93 -3.14 -6.00
C LEU A 176 -12.20 -2.28 -6.06
N ILE A 177 -12.80 -2.21 -7.23
CA ILE A 177 -14.04 -1.44 -7.46
C ILE A 177 -15.10 -2.30 -8.13
N SER A 178 -16.36 -1.88 -8.00
CA SER A 178 -17.45 -2.44 -8.80
C SER A 178 -17.22 -2.09 -10.27
N GLY A 179 -17.03 -3.11 -11.13
CA GLY A 179 -16.71 -2.94 -12.55
C GLY A 179 -15.28 -3.39 -12.88
N ILE A 180 -14.58 -2.59 -13.69
CA ILE A 180 -13.22 -2.87 -14.14
C ILE A 180 -12.24 -2.25 -13.15
N SER A 181 -11.64 -3.08 -12.29
CA SER A 181 -10.62 -2.68 -11.34
C SER A 181 -9.36 -2.26 -12.10
N PRO A 182 -8.88 -1.01 -11.95
CA PRO A 182 -7.69 -0.55 -12.63
C PRO A 182 -6.45 -1.25 -12.08
N ILE A 183 -5.42 -1.40 -12.90
CA ILE A 183 -4.16 -2.02 -12.51
C ILE A 183 -3.00 -1.14 -12.98
N TRP A 184 -2.13 -0.79 -12.03
CA TRP A 184 -0.90 -0.06 -12.28
C TRP A 184 0.29 -0.96 -12.02
N LYS A 185 1.19 -1.04 -13.00
CA LYS A 185 2.51 -1.64 -12.84
C LYS A 185 3.50 -0.53 -12.52
N ILE A 186 4.17 -0.64 -11.38
CA ILE A 186 5.20 0.29 -10.92
C ILE A 186 6.55 -0.42 -10.99
N LYS A 187 7.44 0.07 -11.82
CA LYS A 187 8.81 -0.42 -11.94
C LYS A 187 9.76 0.55 -11.24
N ILE A 188 10.31 0.14 -10.11
CA ILE A 188 11.37 0.86 -9.39
C ILE A 188 12.71 0.53 -10.06
N GLN A 189 13.47 1.55 -10.43
CA GLN A 189 14.78 1.36 -11.06
C GLN A 189 15.81 0.86 -10.05
N LYS A 190 16.86 0.19 -10.55
CA LYS A 190 17.90 -0.45 -9.73
C LYS A 190 18.57 0.48 -8.70
N ALA A 191 18.69 1.77 -9.00
CA ALA A 191 19.32 2.75 -8.11
C ALA A 191 18.35 3.38 -7.10
N PHE A 192 17.08 2.96 -7.07
CA PHE A 192 16.05 3.48 -6.15
C PHE A 192 15.87 5.01 -6.20
N ASP A 193 16.22 5.62 -7.33
CA ASP A 193 16.21 7.06 -7.54
C ASP A 193 15.15 7.51 -8.55
N ASP A 194 14.47 6.55 -9.20
CA ASP A 194 13.45 6.78 -10.21
C ASP A 194 12.52 5.55 -10.35
N TRP A 195 11.33 5.78 -10.94
CA TRP A 195 10.33 4.74 -11.19
C TRP A 195 9.47 5.07 -12.41
N ILE A 196 8.93 4.02 -13.03
CA ILE A 196 8.00 4.12 -14.17
C ILE A 196 6.68 3.51 -13.75
N ILE A 197 5.57 4.15 -14.14
CA ILE A 197 4.21 3.66 -13.88
C ILE A 197 3.49 3.49 -15.20
N ASP A 198 2.98 2.28 -15.43
CA ASP A 198 2.11 1.94 -16.56
C ASP A 198 0.75 1.51 -16.04
N LYS A 199 -0.33 2.11 -16.56
CA LYS A 199 -1.69 1.62 -16.34
C LYS A 199 -1.99 0.52 -17.36
N ILE A 200 -2.11 -0.71 -16.88
CA ILE A 200 -2.24 -1.91 -17.71
C ILE A 200 -3.67 -2.46 -17.76
N GLN A 201 -4.57 -1.90 -16.95
CA GLN A 201 -6.02 -2.12 -17.01
C GLN A 201 -6.77 -0.91 -16.44
#